data_AF-A0A3M1RUY5-F1
#
_entry.id   AF-A0A3M1RUY5-F1
#
_cell.length_a   1.000
_cell.length_b   1.000
_cell.length_c   1.000
_cell.angle_alpha   90.00
_cell.angle_beta   90.00
_cell.angle_gamma   90.00
#
_symmetry.space_group_name_H-M   'P 1'
#
loop_
_entity.id
_entity.type
_entity.pdbx_description
1 polymer ?
#
loop_
_entity_poly.entity_id
_entity_poly.type
_entity_poly.pdbx_seq_one_letter_code
_entity_poly.pdbx_strand_id
1 'polypeptide(L)'
;MMPWGRTVWFAAVLAVAFAVLGRAELRSEETPLRVRVLTFNIRYGTANDGPNRWPNRKDLVVDLIDRGKYDFVGLQEALRFQIDAIREALPYFQEIGVGRDDGKRAGEYSAIL
;
A
#
# COMPACT_ATOMS: atom_id res chain seq x y z
N MET A 1 64.74 7.57 36.00
CA MET A 1 63.40 6.97 36.12
C MET A 1 62.44 7.77 35.24
N MET A 2 62.11 7.27 34.05
CA MET A 2 61.25 8.02 33.12
C MET A 2 59.74 7.80 33.41
N PRO A 3 58.89 8.83 33.31
CA PRO A 3 57.50 8.81 33.76
C PRO A 3 56.54 8.28 32.67
N TRP A 4 56.74 7.04 32.20
CA TRP A 4 55.94 6.51 31.08
C TRP A 4 54.55 5.98 31.50
N GLY A 5 54.33 5.70 32.78
CA GLY A 5 53.09 5.06 33.24
C GLY A 5 51.84 5.92 33.06
N ARG A 6 51.87 7.20 33.45
CA ARG A 6 50.65 8.03 33.52
C ARG A 6 50.15 8.42 32.12
N THR A 7 51.05 8.77 31.21
CA THR A 7 50.71 9.21 29.85
C THR A 7 50.09 8.09 29.01
N VAL A 8 50.59 6.86 29.16
CA VAL A 8 50.06 5.68 28.45
C VAL A 8 48.67 5.31 28.97
N TRP A 9 48.45 5.41 30.29
CA TRP A 9 47.13 5.20 30.90
C TRP A 9 46.10 6.24 30.44
N PHE A 10 46.45 7.53 30.40
CA PHE A 10 45.54 8.57 29.91
C PHE A 10 45.20 8.39 28.42
N ALA A 11 46.19 8.06 27.59
CA ALA A 11 45.97 7.79 26.16
C ALA A 11 45.07 6.56 25.93
N ALA A 12 45.25 5.49 26.71
CA ALA A 12 44.41 4.30 26.65
C ALA A 12 42.96 4.58 27.07
N VAL A 13 42.75 5.35 28.15
CA VAL A 13 41.41 5.73 28.61
C VAL A 13 40.70 6.64 27.59
N LEU A 14 41.41 7.59 26.99
CA LEU A 14 40.87 8.44 25.91
C LEU A 14 40.52 7.64 24.65
N ALA A 15 41.35 6.67 24.26
CA ALA A 15 41.08 5.81 23.11
C ALA A 15 39.86 4.90 23.33
N VAL A 16 39.68 4.36 24.53
CA VAL A 16 38.48 3.58 24.89
C VAL A 16 37.23 4.47 24.92
N ALA A 17 37.32 5.69 25.47
CA ALA A 17 36.20 6.63 25.45
C ALA A 17 35.78 7.00 24.01
N PHE A 18 36.75 7.21 23.11
CA PHE A 18 36.47 7.48 21.69
C PHE A 18 35.87 6.26 20.98
N ALA A 19 36.30 5.04 21.29
CA ALA A 19 35.74 3.82 20.73
C ALA A 19 34.31 3.52 21.23
N VAL A 20 33.99 3.91 22.47
CA VAL A 20 32.64 3.77 23.05
C VAL A 20 31.69 4.87 22.56
N LEU A 21 32.18 6.11 22.39
CA LEU A 21 31.37 7.25 21.91
C LEU A 21 31.19 7.27 20.38
N GLY A 22 32.12 6.68 19.61
CA GLY A 22 32.05 6.60 18.15
C GLY A 22 31.04 5.59 17.60
N ARG A 23 30.33 4.86 18.47
CA ARG A 23 29.29 3.86 18.12
C ARG A 23 27.87 4.34 18.36
N ALA A 24 27.63 5.65 18.45
CA ALA A 24 26.30 6.16 18.21
C ALA A 24 26.03 6.05 16.69
N GLU A 25 25.74 4.85 16.20
CA GLU A 25 25.14 4.68 14.87
C GLU A 25 23.90 5.58 14.84
N LEU A 26 23.92 6.61 14.00
CA LEU A 26 22.74 7.33 13.56
C LEU A 26 21.83 6.31 12.87
N ARG A 27 21.02 5.60 13.65
CA ARG A 27 19.91 4.82 13.12
C ARG A 27 18.94 5.84 12.53
N SER A 28 18.89 5.89 11.20
CA SER A 28 17.74 6.42 10.52
C SER A 28 16.51 5.69 11.05
N GLU A 29 15.59 6.41 11.69
CA GLU A 29 14.24 5.88 11.90
C GLU A 29 13.58 5.80 10.53
N GLU A 30 13.79 4.67 9.84
CA GLU A 30 13.00 4.34 8.66
C GLU A 30 11.56 4.11 9.12
N THR A 31 10.73 5.14 9.02
CA THR A 31 9.30 4.97 9.20
C THR A 31 8.83 3.95 8.15
N PRO A 32 8.37 2.76 8.56
CA PRO A 32 8.00 1.74 7.58
C PRO A 32 6.81 2.23 6.78
N LEU A 33 6.91 2.18 5.45
CA LEU A 33 5.79 2.47 4.57
C LEU A 33 4.66 1.49 4.89
N ARG A 34 3.54 2.01 5.39
CA ARG A 34 2.33 1.23 5.63
C ARG A 34 1.42 1.40 4.43
N VAL A 35 1.15 0.31 3.75
CA VAL A 35 0.21 0.25 2.62
C VAL A 35 -0.93 -0.67 3.00
N ARG A 36 -2.17 -0.20 2.82
CA ARG A 36 -3.38 -0.97 3.00
C ARG A 36 -3.97 -1.31 1.65
N VAL A 37 -4.09 -2.60 1.36
CA VAL A 37 -4.58 -3.08 0.07
C VAL A 37 -5.85 -3.93 0.24
N LEU A 38 -6.71 -3.89 -0.76
CA LEU A 38 -7.89 -4.75 -0.88
C LEU A 38 -7.79 -5.60 -2.15
N THR A 39 -8.18 -6.88 -2.06
CA THR A 39 -8.55 -7.69 -3.23
C THR A 39 -10.04 -7.98 -3.13
N PHE A 40 -10.80 -7.70 -4.19
CA PHE A 40 -12.25 -7.82 -4.16
C PHE A 40 -12.82 -8.20 -5.53
N ASN A 41 -13.33 -9.43 -5.62
CA ASN A 41 -14.19 -9.82 -6.72
C ASN A 41 -15.59 -9.22 -6.48
N ILE A 42 -16.00 -8.28 -7.32
CA ILE A 42 -17.26 -7.54 -7.14
C ILE A 42 -18.44 -8.17 -7.88
N ARG A 43 -18.22 -9.36 -8.47
CA ARG A 43 -19.16 -10.15 -9.26
C ARG A 43 -19.61 -9.45 -10.55
N TYR A 44 -19.61 -10.21 -11.64
CA TYR A 44 -19.95 -9.77 -12.99
C TYR A 44 -21.26 -8.97 -13.07
N GLY A 45 -21.19 -7.73 -13.58
CA GLY A 45 -22.25 -6.75 -13.46
C GLY A 45 -23.55 -7.07 -14.20
N THR A 46 -23.47 -7.87 -15.27
CA THR A 46 -24.64 -8.30 -16.06
C THR A 46 -25.08 -9.73 -15.76
N ALA A 47 -24.58 -10.32 -14.67
CA ALA A 47 -25.06 -11.62 -14.19
C ALA A 47 -26.54 -11.55 -13.81
N ASN A 48 -27.27 -12.64 -14.10
CA ASN A 48 -28.69 -12.79 -13.76
C ASN A 48 -28.87 -13.15 -12.27
N ASP A 49 -28.42 -12.25 -11.39
CA ASP A 49 -28.34 -12.48 -9.93
C ASP A 49 -29.61 -12.02 -9.17
N GLY A 50 -30.73 -11.75 -9.87
CA GLY A 50 -32.02 -11.42 -9.26
C GLY A 50 -31.93 -10.24 -8.26
N PRO A 51 -32.35 -10.42 -6.99
CA PRO A 51 -32.21 -9.39 -5.95
C PRO A 51 -30.76 -8.96 -5.68
N ASN A 52 -29.78 -9.79 -6.01
CA ASN A 52 -28.34 -9.54 -5.82
C ASN A 52 -27.67 -8.97 -7.09
N ARG A 53 -28.43 -8.48 -8.07
CA ARG A 53 -27.87 -7.81 -9.26
C ARG A 53 -27.07 -6.55 -8.89
N TRP A 54 -26.14 -6.16 -9.75
CA TRP A 54 -25.25 -5.01 -9.52
C TRP A 54 -25.96 -3.72 -9.08
N PRO A 55 -27.07 -3.27 -9.71
CA PRO A 55 -27.78 -2.06 -9.26
C PRO A 55 -28.14 -2.06 -7.77
N ASN A 56 -28.40 -3.22 -7.18
CA ASN A 56 -28.78 -3.35 -5.77
C ASN A 56 -27.56 -3.50 -4.84
N ARG A 57 -26.37 -3.79 -5.38
CA ARG A 57 -25.13 -3.99 -4.63
C ARG A 57 -24.12 -2.84 -4.77
N LYS A 58 -24.26 -2.00 -5.78
CA LYS A 58 -23.33 -0.91 -6.12
C LYS A 58 -22.95 -0.09 -4.89
N ASP A 59 -23.95 0.40 -4.16
CA ASP A 59 -23.72 1.30 -3.02
C ASP A 59 -23.00 0.60 -1.87
N LEU A 60 -23.29 -0.70 -1.63
CA LEU A 60 -22.58 -1.51 -0.63
C LEU A 60 -21.11 -1.75 -1.00
N VAL A 61 -20.82 -1.94 -2.29
CA VAL A 61 -19.45 -2.12 -2.78
C VAL A 61 -18.65 -0.83 -2.61
N VAL A 62 -19.22 0.31 -3.03
CA VAL A 62 -18.59 1.63 -2.88
C VAL A 62 -18.32 1.95 -1.42
N ASP A 63 -19.32 1.74 -0.56
CA ASP A 63 -19.24 2.02 0.87
C ASP A 63 -18.17 1.17 1.59
N LEU A 64 -18.05 -0.12 1.23
CA LEU A 64 -16.98 -0.98 1.75
C LEU A 64 -15.60 -0.44 1.37
N ILE A 65 -15.42 -0.02 0.11
CA ILE A 65 -14.15 0.48 -0.38
C ILE A 65 -13.78 1.80 0.33
N ASP A 66 -14.71 2.75 0.47
CA ASP A 66 -14.44 4.06 1.10
C ASP A 66 -14.10 3.93 2.60
N ARG A 67 -14.85 3.12 3.34
CA ARG A 67 -14.63 2.90 4.77
C ARG A 67 -13.29 2.24 5.06
N GLY A 68 -12.79 1.44 4.13
CA GLY A 68 -11.55 0.68 4.32
C GLY A 68 -10.28 1.52 4.33
N LYS A 69 -10.32 2.76 3.81
CA LYS A 69 -9.14 3.65 3.66
C LYS A 69 -7.95 2.90 3.05
N TYR A 70 -8.22 2.23 1.94
CA TYR A 70 -7.24 1.49 1.15
C TYR A 70 -6.43 2.44 0.28
N ASP A 71 -5.13 2.16 0.15
CA ASP A 71 -4.25 2.83 -0.80
C ASP A 71 -4.39 2.24 -2.20
N PHE A 72 -4.69 0.93 -2.30
CA PHE A 72 -4.93 0.23 -3.56
C PHE A 72 -6.07 -0.79 -3.43
N VAL A 73 -6.86 -0.92 -4.48
CA VAL A 73 -7.95 -1.90 -4.56
C VAL A 73 -7.87 -2.69 -5.87
N GLY A 74 -7.58 -3.98 -5.76
CA GLY A 74 -7.68 -4.91 -6.88
C GLY A 74 -9.12 -5.40 -7.07
N LEU A 75 -9.68 -5.18 -8.25
CA LEU A 75 -11.02 -5.62 -8.64
C LEU A 75 -10.97 -6.80 -9.62
N GLN A 76 -11.91 -7.74 -9.48
CA GLN A 76 -12.12 -8.84 -10.44
C GLN A 76 -13.60 -8.95 -10.85
N GLU A 77 -13.84 -9.59 -12.00
CA GLU A 77 -15.14 -9.68 -12.70
C GLU A 77 -15.79 -8.33 -13.04
N ALA A 78 -15.07 -7.22 -12.85
CA ALA A 78 -15.61 -5.89 -13.02
C ALA A 78 -15.76 -5.56 -14.51
N LEU A 79 -16.98 -5.20 -14.92
CA LEU A 79 -17.23 -4.57 -16.21
C LEU A 79 -16.94 -3.07 -16.14
N ARG A 80 -16.69 -2.46 -17.31
CA ARG A 80 -16.39 -1.04 -17.45
C ARG A 80 -17.32 -0.13 -16.66
N PHE A 81 -18.64 -0.33 -16.78
CA PHE A 81 -19.63 0.51 -16.09
C PHE A 81 -19.62 0.34 -14.56
N GLN A 82 -19.16 -0.81 -14.04
CA GLN A 82 -19.03 -1.03 -12.60
C GLN A 82 -17.84 -0.24 -12.06
N ILE A 83 -16.72 -0.26 -12.78
CA ILE A 83 -15.52 0.52 -12.42
C ILE A 83 -15.82 2.02 -12.52
N ASP A 84 -16.49 2.45 -13.59
CA ASP A 84 -16.91 3.85 -13.76
C ASP A 84 -17.79 4.32 -12.59
N ALA A 85 -18.74 3.49 -12.16
CA ALA A 85 -19.59 3.79 -11.01
C ALA A 85 -18.80 3.88 -9.68
N ILE A 86 -17.79 3.04 -9.47
CA ILE A 86 -16.92 3.12 -8.28
C ILE A 86 -16.09 4.41 -8.31
N ARG A 87 -15.51 4.75 -9.46
CA ARG A 87 -14.66 5.95 -9.62
C ARG A 87 -15.44 7.25 -9.60
N GLU A 88 -16.69 7.25 -10.07
CA GLU A 88 -17.58 8.39 -9.94
C GLU A 88 -17.88 8.68 -8.46
N ALA A 89 -18.12 7.64 -7.65
CA ALA A 89 -18.36 7.78 -6.23
C ALA A 89 -17.08 8.09 -5.42
N LEU A 90 -15.94 7.52 -5.84
CA LEU A 90 -14.64 7.63 -5.17
C LEU A 90 -13.59 8.24 -6.11
N PRO A 91 -13.71 9.54 -6.46
CA PRO A 91 -12.90 10.18 -7.50
C PRO A 91 -11.43 10.34 -7.14
N TYR A 92 -11.05 10.04 -5.89
CA TYR A 92 -9.66 10.06 -5.44
C TYR A 92 -8.87 8.82 -5.87
N PHE A 93 -9.54 7.73 -6.28
CA PHE A 93 -8.87 6.59 -6.90
C PHE A 93 -8.57 6.85 -8.38
N GLN A 94 -7.37 6.45 -8.79
CA GLN A 94 -7.02 6.34 -10.20
C GLN A 94 -7.33 4.92 -10.69
N GLU A 95 -6.93 4.58 -11.90
CA GLU A 95 -7.20 3.25 -12.45
C GLU A 95 -6.08 2.80 -13.37
N ILE A 96 -5.71 1.53 -13.21
CA ILE A 96 -4.89 0.78 -14.16
C ILE A 96 -5.64 -0.52 -14.49
N GLY A 97 -5.83 -0.79 -15.78
CA GLY A 97 -6.48 -2.02 -16.25
C GLY A 97 -7.13 -1.84 -17.61
N VAL A 98 -7.30 -2.95 -18.33
CA VAL A 98 -8.02 -2.99 -19.60
C VAL A 98 -8.97 -4.18 -19.60
N GLY A 99 -9.99 -4.12 -20.45
CA GLY A 99 -10.89 -5.24 -20.66
C GLY A 99 -10.16 -6.44 -21.27
N ARG A 100 -10.41 -7.63 -20.73
CA ARG A 100 -9.67 -8.85 -21.14
C ARG A 100 -9.97 -9.33 -22.56
N ASP A 101 -11.09 -8.90 -23.15
CA ASP A 101 -11.53 -9.42 -24.45
C ASP A 101 -10.86 -8.67 -25.62
N ASP A 102 -10.55 -7.39 -25.46
CA ASP A 102 -10.01 -6.53 -26.53
C ASP A 102 -8.74 -5.74 -26.15
N GLY A 103 -8.26 -5.86 -24.91
CA GLY A 103 -7.15 -5.06 -24.40
C GLY A 103 -7.48 -3.56 -24.29
N LYS A 104 -8.77 -3.19 -24.30
CA LYS A 104 -9.27 -1.81 -24.19
C LYS A 104 -10.42 -1.76 -23.18
N ARG A 105 -11.66 -1.93 -23.65
CA ARG A 105 -12.89 -1.73 -22.85
C ARG A 105 -13.86 -2.91 -22.84
N ALA A 106 -13.63 -3.94 -23.64
CA ALA A 106 -14.51 -5.10 -23.74
C ALA A 106 -14.13 -6.19 -22.74
N GLY A 107 -15.15 -6.79 -22.14
CA GLY A 107 -14.99 -7.87 -21.18
C GLY A 107 -14.72 -7.43 -19.74
N GLU A 108 -14.47 -8.42 -18.90
CA GLU A 108 -14.09 -8.23 -17.51
C GLU A 108 -12.69 -7.64 -17.38
N TYR A 109 -12.50 -6.92 -16.28
CA TYR A 109 -11.22 -6.33 -15.90
C TYR A 109 -10.61 -7.06 -14.70
N SER A 110 -9.29 -7.04 -14.65
CA SER A 110 -8.49 -7.21 -13.44
C SER A 110 -7.87 -5.86 -13.07
N ALA A 111 -8.72 -4.89 -12.73
CA ALA A 111 -8.31 -3.50 -12.52
C ALA A 111 -7.67 -3.29 -11.14
N ILE A 112 -6.77 -2.31 -11.06
CA ILE A 112 -6.25 -1.76 -9.82
C ILE A 112 -6.72 -0.32 -9.74
N LEU A 113 -7.44 0.01 -8.67
CA LEU A 113 -7.83 1.36 -8.28
C LEU A 113 -6.87 1.91 -7.22
#